data_AF-A0A536T0C2-F1
#
_entry.id   AF-A0A536T0C2-F1
#
_cell.length_a   1.000
_cell.length_b   1.000
_cell.length_c   1.000
_cell.angle_alpha   90.00
_cell.angle_beta   90.00
_cell.angle_gamma   90.00
#
_symmetry.space_group_name_H-M   'P 1'
#
loop_
_entity.id
_entity.type
_entity.pdbx_description
1 polymer ?
#
loop_
_entity_poly.entity_id
_entity_poly.type
_entity_poly.pdbx_seq_one_letter_code
_entity_poly.pdbx_strand_id
1 'polypeptide(L)' 'MQPYYIAFARPLLRGSDVLLGSVVGFPQGNETPESKAFQARAVLDEGAQEIDMVMNIPALK' A
#
# COMPACT_ATOMS: atom_id res chain seq x y z
N MET A 1 0.42 -4.44 -4.73
CA MET A 1 1.62 -5.31 -4.49
C MET A 1 2.20 -5.05 -3.10
N GLN A 2 3.22 -5.81 -2.65
CA GLN A 2 3.92 -5.49 -1.39
C GLN A 2 4.73 -4.19 -1.54
N PRO A 3 4.77 -3.30 -0.52
CA PRO A 3 5.48 -2.02 -0.58
C PRO A 3 6.90 -2.09 -1.12
N TYR A 4 7.65 -3.13 -0.75
CA TYR A 4 9.03 -3.37 -1.19
C TYR A 4 9.27 -3.26 -2.70
N TYR A 5 8.27 -3.59 -3.53
CA TYR A 5 8.42 -3.62 -4.98
C TYR A 5 8.07 -2.31 -5.69
N ILE A 6 7.59 -1.28 -4.98
CA ILE A 6 7.14 -0.02 -5.60
C ILE A 6 8.28 0.62 -6.40
N ALA A 7 9.45 0.81 -5.78
CA ALA A 7 10.60 1.42 -6.42
C ALA A 7 11.07 0.67 -7.67
N PHE A 8 10.95 -0.67 -7.67
CA PHE A 8 11.29 -1.51 -8.81
C PHE A 8 10.26 -1.40 -9.94
N ALA A 9 8.96 -1.42 -9.62
CA ALA A 9 7.89 -1.43 -10.61
C ALA A 9 7.62 -0.04 -11.23
N ARG A 10 7.82 1.04 -10.48
CA ARG A 10 7.60 2.42 -10.93
C ARG A 10 8.24 2.78 -12.27
N PRO A 11 9.54 2.52 -12.53
CA PRO A 11 10.14 2.81 -13.83
C PRO A 11 9.58 1.93 -14.96
N LEU A 12 9.16 0.70 -14.66
CA LEU A 12 8.62 -0.24 -15.66
C LEU A 12 7.25 0.17 -16.18
N LEU A 13 6.46 0.85 -15.35
CA LEU A 13 5.11 1.33 -15.71
C LEU A 13 5.10 2.76 -16.26
N ARG A 14 6.27 3.38 -16.48
CA ARG A 14 6.35 4.77 -16.96
C ARG A 14 5.73 4.90 -18.35
N GLY A 15 4.74 5.78 -18.50
CA GLY A 15 4.05 6.02 -19.76
C GLY A 15 2.96 5.00 -20.08
N SER A 16 2.69 4.06 -19.16
CA SER A 16 1.54 3.17 -19.22
C SER A 16 0.34 3.81 -18.52
N ASP A 17 -0.87 3.41 -18.89
CA ASP A 17 -2.11 3.73 -18.19
C ASP A 17 -2.37 2.83 -16.97
N VAL A 18 -1.46 1.89 -16.67
CA VAL A 18 -1.55 0.99 -15.51
C VAL A 18 -1.13 1.72 -14.23
N LEU A 19 -2.01 1.75 -13.24
CA LEU A 19 -1.73 2.32 -11.93
C LEU A 19 -0.84 1.40 -11.10
N LEU A 20 0.11 2.00 -10.37
CA LEU A 20 0.96 1.27 -9.42
C LEU A 20 0.28 1.14 -8.05
N GLY A 21 -0.34 -0.01 -7.77
CA GLY A 21 -1.01 -0.26 -6.49
C GLY A 21 -0.15 -0.94 -5.41
N SER A 22 -0.33 -0.58 -4.13
CA SER A 22 0.34 -1.21 -2.97
C SER A 22 -0.64 -1.55 -1.83
N VAL A 23 -0.27 -2.49 -0.97
CA VAL A 23 -1.07 -2.87 0.21
C VAL A 23 -0.62 -2.14 1.49
N VAL A 24 -1.55 -1.89 2.41
CA VAL A 24 -1.29 -1.34 3.77
C VAL A 24 -2.00 -2.19 4.83
N GLY A 25 -1.31 -2.49 5.93
CA GLY A 25 -1.85 -3.30 7.03
C GLY A 25 -2.06 -4.79 6.68
N PHE A 26 -1.43 -5.29 5.62
CA PHE A 26 -1.57 -6.68 5.22
C PHE A 26 -0.72 -7.62 6.11
N PRO A 27 -1.23 -8.80 6.53
CA PRO A 27 -2.52 -9.41 6.13
C PRO A 27 -3.68 -9.17 7.10
N GLN A 28 -3.46 -8.74 8.34
CA GLN A 28 -4.50 -8.76 9.38
C GLN A 28 -5.18 -7.41 9.63
N GLY A 29 -4.48 -6.31 9.35
CA GLY A 29 -4.98 -4.95 9.51
C GLY A 29 -5.23 -4.54 10.95
N ASN A 30 -4.55 -5.16 11.93
CA ASN A 30 -4.74 -4.87 13.36
C ASN A 30 -3.75 -3.82 13.92
N GLU A 31 -3.02 -3.12 13.06
CA GLU A 31 -2.19 -1.98 13.44
C GLU A 31 -3.04 -0.75 13.80
N THR A 32 -2.46 0.20 14.53
CA THR A 32 -3.15 1.45 14.88
C THR A 32 -3.44 2.30 13.64
N PRO A 33 -4.46 3.18 13.67
CA PRO A 33 -4.74 4.11 12.58
C PRO A 33 -3.53 4.96 12.19
N GLU A 34 -2.73 5.42 13.15
CA GLU A 34 -1.51 6.20 12.92
C GLU A 34 -0.45 5.39 12.17
N SER A 35 -0.30 4.11 12.54
CA SER A 35 0.64 3.20 11.88
C SER A 35 0.23 2.95 10.42
N LYS A 36 -1.08 2.76 10.16
CA LYS A 36 -1.59 2.62 8.79
C LYS A 36 -1.49 3.91 7.99
N ALA A 37 -1.74 5.06 8.61
CA ALA A 37 -1.58 6.37 7.97
C ALA A 37 -0.11 6.62 7.58
N PHE A 38 0.83 6.27 8.47
CA PHE A 38 2.26 6.35 8.17
C PHE A 38 2.65 5.44 7.00
N GLN A 39 2.25 4.16 7.03
CA GLN A 39 2.50 3.22 5.92
C GLN A 39 1.90 3.73 4.60
N ALA A 40 0.66 4.21 4.62
CA ALA A 40 -0.02 4.76 3.45
C ALA A 40 0.74 5.98 2.88
N ARG A 41 1.24 6.87 3.74
CA ARG A 41 2.08 7.99 3.30
C ARG A 41 3.37 7.51 2.65
N ALA A 42 4.07 6.56 3.28
CA ALA A 42 5.34 6.04 2.77
C ALA A 42 5.20 5.43 1.37
N VAL A 43 4.17 4.60 1.13
CA VAL A 43 3.97 3.98 -0.20
C VAL A 43 3.59 5.01 -1.27
N LEU A 44 2.85 6.06 -0.92
CA LEU A 44 2.56 7.17 -1.83
C LEU A 44 3.84 7.93 -2.21
N ASP A 45 4.68 8.21 -1.22
CA ASP A 45 5.95 8.94 -1.42
C ASP A 45 6.93 8.13 -2.30
N GLU A 46 6.90 6.79 -2.22
CA GLU A 46 7.65 5.90 -3.11
C GLU A 46 7.10 5.85 -4.54
N GLY A 47 5.83 6.22 -4.72
CA GLY A 47 5.17 6.39 -6.02
C GLY A 47 4.03 5.43 -6.31
N ALA A 48 3.48 4.76 -5.30
CA ALA A 48 2.19 4.09 -5.46
C ALA A 48 1.09 5.13 -5.76
N GLN A 49 0.13 4.73 -6.58
CA GLN A 49 -1.00 5.54 -7.04
C GLN A 49 -2.34 5.01 -6.50
N GLU A 50 -2.35 3.78 -6.00
CA GLU A 50 -3.50 3.11 -5.41
C GLU A 50 -3.08 2.36 -4.14
N ILE A 51 -3.96 2.35 -3.15
CA ILE A 51 -3.72 1.69 -1.86
C ILE A 51 -4.86 0.74 -1.53
N ASP A 52 -4.53 -0.55 -1.44
CA ASP A 52 -5.40 -1.59 -0.92
C ASP A 52 -5.18 -1.73 0.60
N MET A 53 -6.03 -1.07 1.39
CA MET A 53 -5.92 -1.10 2.84
C MET A 53 -6.70 -2.27 3.45
N VAL A 54 -6.06 -3.05 4.30
CA VAL A 54 -6.72 -4.12 5.05
C VAL A 54 -7.39 -3.56 6.30
N MET A 55 -8.69 -3.77 6.46
CA MET A 55 -9.42 -3.45 7.71
C MET A 55 -8.98 -4.36 8.87
N ASN A 56 -9.34 -4.03 10.12
CA ASN A 56 -9.03 -4.90 11.26
C ASN A 56 -9.88 -6.19 11.21
N ILE A 57 -9.36 -7.22 10.55
CA ILE A 57 -10.06 -8.50 10.34
C ILE A 57 -10.35 -9.22 11.67
N PRO A 58 -9.42 -9.29 12.64
CA PRO A 58 -9.72 -9.88 13.95
C PRO A 58 -10.89 -9.21 14.69
N ALA A 59 -11.09 -7.91 14.52
CA ALA A 59 -12.18 -7.17 15.17
C ALA A 59 -13.56 -7.36 14.52
N LEU A 60 -13.63 -7.97 13.32
CA LEU A 60 -14.88 -8.28 12.63
C LEU A 60 -15.48 -9.63 13.08
N LYS A 61 -14.70 -10.44 13.81
CA LYS A 61 -15.18 -11.74 14.30
C LYS A 61 -16.16 -11.60 15.44
#